data_AF-A0A812MBK9-F1
#
_entry.id   AF-A0A812MBK9-F1
#
_cell.length_a   1.000
_cell.length_b   1.000
_cell.length_c   1.000
_cell.angle_alpha   90.00
_cell.angle_beta   90.00
_cell.angle_gamma   90.00
#
_symmetry.space_group_name_H-M   'P 1'
#
loop_
_entity.id
_entity.type
_entity.pdbx_description
1 polymer ?
#
loop_
_entity_poly.entity_id
_entity_poly.type
_entity_poly.pdbx_seq_one_letter_code
_entity_poly.pdbx_strand_id
1 'polypeptide(L)'
;FNRVEVCLHLLQTLITKALDDGVLKIPPPILSRVYQTISRGFVNLLNTKKITDTKFPYPFAQIIAVFLLVHIFLTPALISASVPHRFLAPVFTFLAVFGMFSLNFISMELENPFGLDANDLPLEHFQQEMNDCLLMLLHPNTDLVAEMDPSGKLDFKVLYD
;
A
#
# COMPACT_ATOMS: atom_id res chain seq x y z
N PHE A 1 0.14 -18.85 16.18
CA PHE A 1 1.55 -18.75 15.76
C PHE A 1 1.62 -17.75 14.61
N ASN A 2 2.33 -16.62 14.77
CA ASN A 2 2.43 -15.61 13.71
C ASN A 2 3.47 -16.06 12.67
N ARG A 3 3.03 -16.52 11.50
CA ARG A 3 3.92 -17.07 10.45
C ARG A 3 4.93 -16.03 9.95
N VAL A 4 4.54 -14.75 9.90
CA VAL A 4 5.40 -13.66 9.40
C VAL A 4 6.59 -13.42 10.34
N GLU A 5 6.34 -13.40 11.66
CA GLU A 5 7.40 -13.24 12.67
C GLU A 5 8.41 -14.40 12.63
N VAL A 6 7.94 -15.61 12.34
CA VAL A 6 8.80 -16.79 12.19
C VAL A 6 9.69 -16.63 10.96
N CYS A 7 9.14 -16.24 9.81
CA CYS A 7 9.94 -15.99 8.60
C CYS A 7 10.99 -14.90 8.83
N LEU A 8 10.62 -13.81 9.52
CA LEU A 8 11.52 -12.74 9.90
C LEU A 8 12.68 -13.27 10.76
N HIS A 9 12.38 -14.06 11.79
CA HIS A 9 13.40 -14.65 12.64
C HIS A 9 14.33 -15.59 11.87
N LEU A 10 13.77 -16.47 11.03
CA LEU A 10 14.55 -17.39 10.20
C LEU A 10 15.50 -16.64 9.24
N LEU A 11 15.05 -15.53 8.65
CA LEU A 11 15.88 -14.68 7.81
C LEU A 11 17.07 -14.09 8.59
N GLN A 12 16.82 -13.59 9.80
CA GLN A 12 17.86 -13.02 10.65
C GLN A 12 18.89 -14.08 11.10
N THR A 13 18.42 -15.27 11.46
CA THR A 13 19.28 -16.41 11.81
C THR A 13 20.13 -16.84 10.61
N LEU A 14 19.55 -16.87 9.40
CA LEU A 14 20.27 -17.21 8.17
C LEU A 14 21.40 -16.21 7.89
N ILE A 15 21.13 -14.90 8.03
CA ILE A 15 22.14 -13.85 7.82
C ILE A 15 23.27 -13.97 8.84
N THR A 16 22.94 -14.23 10.11
CA THR A 16 23.93 -14.41 11.19
C THR A 16 24.82 -15.61 10.89
N LYS A 17 24.21 -16.75 10.55
CA LYS A 17 24.96 -17.96 10.19
C LYS A 17 25.86 -17.76 8.96
N ALA A 18 25.36 -17.07 7.94
CA ALA A 18 26.14 -16.79 6.72
C ALA A 18 27.35 -15.87 6.99
N LEU A 19 27.28 -14.99 7.99
CA LEU A 19 28.43 -14.22 8.47
C LEU A 19 29.45 -15.13 9.17
N ASP A 20 29.00 -15.96 10.12
CA ASP A 20 29.87 -16.85 10.90
C ASP A 20 30.57 -17.91 10.02
N ASP A 21 29.85 -18.45 9.03
CA ASP A 21 30.37 -19.42 8.05
C ASP A 21 31.32 -18.76 7.02
N GLY A 22 31.49 -17.44 7.04
CA GLY A 22 32.37 -16.69 6.13
C GLY A 22 31.84 -16.51 4.71
N VAL A 23 30.57 -16.85 4.46
CA VAL A 23 29.88 -16.61 3.19
C VAL A 23 29.68 -15.11 2.96
N LEU A 24 29.27 -14.38 4.00
CA LEU A 24 29.16 -12.93 3.98
C LEU A 24 30.45 -12.29 4.54
N LYS A 25 31.30 -11.77 3.65
CA LYS A 25 32.53 -11.05 4.03
C LYS A 25 32.29 -9.56 4.21
N ILE A 26 31.39 -9.20 5.11
CA ILE A 26 30.93 -7.81 5.31
C ILE A 26 31.22 -7.36 6.75
N PRO A 27 31.77 -6.15 6.98
CA PRO A 27 31.97 -5.61 8.31
C PRO A 27 30.66 -5.51 9.12
N PRO A 28 30.67 -5.84 10.44
CA PRO A 28 29.45 -5.82 11.27
C PRO A 28 28.64 -4.50 11.25
N PRO A 29 29.26 -3.30 11.18
CA PRO A 29 28.49 -2.05 11.08
C PRO A 29 27.65 -1.94 9.80
N ILE A 30 28.14 -2.50 8.69
CA ILE A 30 27.41 -2.50 7.41
C ILE A 30 26.29 -3.54 7.45
N LEU A 31 26.57 -4.74 7.99
CA LEU A 31 25.56 -5.79 8.13
C LEU A 31 24.40 -5.37 9.04
N SER A 32 24.67 -4.56 10.08
CA SER A 32 23.64 -3.98 10.95
C SER A 32 22.56 -3.22 10.16
N ARG A 33 22.91 -2.61 9.02
CA ARG A 33 21.94 -1.91 8.15
C ARG A 33 20.91 -2.86 7.54
N VAL A 34 21.29 -4.09 7.23
CA VAL A 34 20.39 -5.11 6.67
C VAL A 34 19.29 -5.45 7.70
N TYR A 35 19.69 -5.70 8.95
CA TYR A 35 18.74 -5.95 10.05
C TYR A 35 17.79 -4.77 10.28
N GLN A 36 18.29 -3.54 10.18
CA GLN A 36 17.47 -2.33 10.30
C GLN A 36 16.45 -2.22 9.17
N THR A 37 16.84 -2.47 7.92
CA THR A 37 15.92 -2.44 6.77
C THR A 37 14.82 -3.48 6.91
N ILE A 38 15.17 -4.70 7.29
CA ILE A 38 14.21 -5.77 7.53
C ILE A 38 13.23 -5.39 8.67
N SER A 39 13.75 -4.87 9.79
CA SER A 39 12.93 -4.42 10.93
C SER A 39 11.95 -3.29 10.53
N ARG A 40 12.41 -2.32 9.72
CA ARG A 40 11.53 -1.28 9.16
C ARG A 40 10.42 -1.86 8.29
N GLY A 41 10.73 -2.87 7.47
CA GLY A 41 9.72 -3.60 6.69
C GLY A 41 8.65 -4.23 7.58
N PHE A 42 9.06 -4.86 8.69
CA PHE A 42 8.12 -5.43 9.66
C PHE A 42 7.24 -4.37 10.34
N VAL A 43 7.81 -3.22 10.72
CA VAL A 43 7.04 -2.09 11.27
C VAL A 43 5.99 -1.60 10.26
N ASN A 44 6.34 -1.51 8.98
CA ASN A 44 5.38 -1.14 7.93
C ASN A 44 4.24 -2.16 7.83
N LEU A 45 4.55 -3.46 7.82
CA LEU A 45 3.54 -4.52 7.83
C LEU A 45 2.60 -4.40 9.04
N LEU A 46 3.13 -4.11 10.23
CA LEU A 46 2.30 -3.88 11.42
C LEU A 46 1.43 -2.63 11.29
N ASN A 47 1.91 -1.56 10.66
CA ASN A 47 1.10 -0.37 10.40
C ASN A 47 -0.03 -0.67 9.42
N THR A 48 0.23 -1.45 8.37
CA THR A 48 -0.81 -1.93 7.45
C THR A 48 -1.84 -2.78 8.18
N LYS A 49 -1.38 -3.69 9.06
CA LYS A 49 -2.25 -4.52 9.88
C LYS A 49 -3.15 -3.70 10.81
N LYS A 50 -2.67 -2.57 11.36
CA LYS A 50 -3.52 -1.66 12.15
C LYS A 50 -4.67 -1.12 11.33
N ILE A 51 -4.48 -0.82 10.04
CA ILE A 51 -5.56 -0.34 9.16
C ILE A 51 -6.64 -1.42 9.02
N THR A 52 -6.24 -2.68 8.81
CA THR A 52 -7.17 -3.81 8.70
C THR A 52 -7.87 -4.15 10.02
N ASP A 53 -7.13 -4.16 11.13
CA ASP A 53 -7.64 -4.57 12.44
C ASP A 53 -8.47 -3.45 13.11
N THR A 54 -8.16 -2.18 12.84
CA THR A 54 -8.86 -1.01 13.39
C THR A 54 -9.98 -0.61 12.45
N LYS A 55 -11.09 -1.34 12.50
CA LYS A 55 -12.29 -1.04 11.71
C LYS A 55 -12.90 0.31 12.09
N PHE A 56 -13.60 0.94 11.16
CA PHE A 56 -14.33 2.16 11.44
C PHE A 56 -15.30 1.95 12.62
N PRO A 57 -15.44 2.93 13.53
CA PRO A 57 -16.28 2.76 14.71
C PRO A 57 -17.70 2.38 14.34
N TYR A 58 -18.12 1.19 14.75
CA TYR A 58 -19.45 0.67 14.43
C TYR A 58 -20.61 1.62 14.80
N PRO A 59 -20.60 2.31 15.97
CA PRO A 59 -21.65 3.28 16.28
C PRO A 59 -21.73 4.45 15.28
N PHE A 60 -20.60 4.88 14.71
CA PHE A 60 -20.61 5.93 13.68
C PHE A 60 -21.27 5.42 12.39
N ALA A 61 -20.94 4.20 11.96
CA ALA A 61 -21.56 3.60 10.78
C ALA A 61 -23.09 3.48 10.96
N GLN A 62 -23.55 3.12 12.15
CA GLN A 62 -24.97 3.06 12.48
C GLN A 62 -25.65 4.43 12.38
N ILE A 63 -25.03 5.49 12.90
CA ILE A 63 -25.58 6.84 12.81
C ILE A 63 -25.67 7.31 11.36
N ILE A 64 -24.64 7.05 10.55
CA ILE A 64 -24.66 7.37 9.11
C ILE A 64 -25.82 6.64 8.41
N ALA A 65 -26.01 5.35 8.68
CA ALA A 65 -27.12 4.58 8.13
C ALA A 65 -28.49 5.16 8.53
N VAL A 66 -28.67 5.53 9.80
CA VAL A 66 -29.91 6.18 10.27
C VAL A 66 -30.13 7.53 9.58
N PHE A 67 -29.08 8.34 9.41
CA PHE A 67 -29.19 9.61 8.68
C PHE A 67 -29.53 9.41 7.20
N LEU A 68 -28.97 8.42 6.53
CA LEU A 68 -29.35 8.07 5.16
C LEU A 68 -30.81 7.61 5.07
N LEU A 69 -31.31 6.86 6.06
CA LEU A 69 -32.73 6.49 6.13
C LEU A 69 -33.64 7.71 6.30
N VAL A 70 -33.29 8.62 7.22
CA VAL A 70 -34.04 9.88 7.39
C VAL A 70 -33.98 10.72 6.11
N HIS A 71 -32.82 10.77 5.44
CA HIS A 71 -32.61 11.50 4.20
C HIS A 71 -33.53 11.02 3.06
N ILE A 72 -33.81 9.71 2.98
CA ILE A 72 -34.74 9.13 2.00
C ILE A 72 -36.16 9.72 2.15
N PHE A 73 -36.64 9.95 3.37
CA PHE A 73 -38.00 10.43 3.61
C PHE A 73 -38.09 11.96 3.67
N LEU A 74 -37.09 12.62 4.27
CA LEU A 74 -37.08 14.06 4.46
C LEU A 74 -36.85 14.82 3.15
N THR A 75 -35.96 14.33 2.28
CA THR A 75 -35.60 14.99 1.02
C THR A 75 -36.77 15.12 0.05
N PRO A 76 -37.57 14.06 -0.23
CA PRO A 76 -38.78 14.20 -1.05
C PRO A 76 -39.79 15.19 -0.46
N ALA A 77 -40.00 15.17 0.86
CA ALA A 77 -40.95 16.07 1.53
C ALA A 77 -40.52 17.54 1.37
N LEU A 78 -39.25 17.84 1.60
CA LEU A 78 -38.71 19.20 1.49
C LEU A 78 -38.72 19.71 0.03
N ILE A 79 -38.31 18.88 -0.92
CA ILE A 79 -38.27 19.26 -2.34
C ILE A 79 -39.69 19.40 -2.89
N SER A 80 -40.63 18.55 -2.51
CA SER A 80 -42.03 18.70 -2.92
C SER A 80 -42.67 19.98 -2.39
N ALA A 81 -42.25 20.48 -1.23
CA ALA A 81 -42.75 21.74 -0.68
C ALA A 81 -42.10 22.97 -1.33
N SER A 82 -40.85 22.84 -1.80
CA SER A 82 -40.03 23.96 -2.28
C SER A 82 -40.04 24.10 -3.81
N VAL A 83 -40.19 23.00 -4.56
CA VAL A 83 -40.14 22.97 -6.03
C VAL A 83 -41.55 22.78 -6.61
N PRO A 84 -42.17 23.82 -7.20
CA PRO A 84 -43.53 23.73 -7.72
C PRO A 84 -43.64 22.91 -9.01
N HIS A 85 -42.53 22.67 -9.71
CA HIS A 85 -42.53 21.97 -10.99
C HIS A 85 -42.57 20.45 -10.81
N ARG A 86 -43.70 19.84 -11.18
CA ARG A 86 -44.04 18.42 -10.94
C ARG A 86 -43.03 17.42 -11.50
N PHE A 87 -42.36 17.74 -12.61
CA PHE A 87 -41.35 16.85 -13.21
C PHE A 87 -39.93 17.09 -12.67
N LEU A 88 -39.63 18.29 -12.17
CA LEU A 88 -38.27 18.59 -11.69
C LEU A 88 -38.08 18.18 -10.23
N ALA A 89 -39.14 18.24 -9.43
CA ALA A 89 -39.14 17.78 -8.04
C ALA A 89 -38.58 16.34 -7.88
N PRO A 90 -39.12 15.30 -8.56
CA PRO A 90 -38.60 13.94 -8.43
C PRO A 90 -37.16 13.79 -8.94
N VAL A 91 -36.76 14.55 -9.97
CA VAL A 91 -35.39 14.52 -10.51
C VAL A 91 -34.39 15.07 -9.48
N PHE A 92 -34.70 16.19 -8.83
CA PHE A 92 -33.84 16.75 -7.78
C PHE A 92 -33.80 15.87 -6.53
N THR A 93 -34.94 15.28 -6.14
CA THR A 93 -34.99 14.30 -5.05
C THR A 93 -34.12 13.08 -5.36
N PHE A 94 -34.23 12.52 -6.57
CA PHE A 94 -33.39 11.40 -6.98
C PHE A 94 -31.91 11.78 -6.91
N LEU A 95 -31.51 12.91 -7.48
CA LEU A 95 -30.10 13.34 -7.50
C LEU A 95 -29.53 13.50 -6.08
N ALA A 96 -30.30 14.12 -5.17
CA ALA A 96 -29.87 14.35 -3.79
C ALA A 96 -29.76 13.05 -2.97
N VAL A 97 -30.70 12.11 -3.14
CA VAL A 97 -30.65 10.81 -2.45
C VAL A 97 -29.56 9.93 -3.06
N PHE A 98 -29.53 9.80 -4.38
CA PHE A 98 -28.52 9.04 -5.12
C PHE A 98 -27.10 9.51 -4.80
N GLY A 99 -26.86 10.83 -4.78
CA GLY A 99 -25.55 11.40 -4.45
C GLY A 99 -25.07 11.00 -3.06
N MET A 100 -25.92 11.14 -2.03
CA MET A 100 -25.54 10.78 -0.66
C MET A 100 -25.30 9.27 -0.47
N PHE A 101 -26.13 8.42 -1.09
CA PHE A 101 -25.92 6.98 -1.07
C PHE A 101 -24.64 6.58 -1.80
N SER A 102 -24.38 7.16 -2.98
CA SER A 102 -23.16 6.89 -3.75
C SER A 102 -21.92 7.26 -2.96
N LEU A 103 -21.91 8.43 -2.30
CA LEU A 103 -20.79 8.83 -1.43
C LEU A 103 -20.57 7.85 -0.28
N ASN A 104 -21.66 7.36 0.34
CA ASN A 104 -21.55 6.37 1.41
C ASN A 104 -20.97 5.04 0.91
N PHE A 105 -21.43 4.54 -0.25
CA PHE A 105 -20.90 3.30 -0.84
C PHE A 105 -19.42 3.42 -1.20
N ILE A 106 -19.02 4.52 -1.85
CA ILE A 106 -17.61 4.79 -2.17
C ILE A 106 -16.78 4.86 -0.89
N SER A 107 -17.29 5.51 0.17
CA SER A 107 -16.58 5.60 1.45
C SER A 107 -16.40 4.23 2.11
N MET A 108 -17.38 3.32 1.97
CA MET A 108 -17.26 1.96 2.49
C MET A 108 -16.23 1.12 1.72
N GLU A 109 -16.16 1.25 0.39
CA GLU A 109 -15.10 0.60 -0.41
C GLU A 109 -13.71 1.12 0.00
N LEU A 110 -13.55 2.44 0.14
CA LEU A 110 -12.27 3.05 0.53
C LEU A 110 -11.81 2.68 1.95
N GLU A 111 -12.70 2.21 2.82
CA GLU A 111 -12.35 1.77 4.17
C GLU A 111 -11.57 0.45 4.18
N ASN A 112 -11.76 -0.41 3.17
CA ASN A 112 -11.16 -1.75 3.11
C ASN A 112 -10.22 -1.94 1.91
N PRO A 113 -9.11 -1.19 1.82
CA PRO A 113 -8.25 -1.16 0.63
C PRO A 113 -7.45 -2.46 0.37
N PHE A 114 -7.53 -3.45 1.27
CA PHE A 114 -6.82 -4.73 1.19
C PHE A 114 -7.78 -5.90 0.91
N GLY A 115 -8.98 -5.61 0.37
CA GLY A 115 -9.97 -6.60 -0.02
C GLY A 115 -9.66 -7.28 -1.35
N LEU A 116 -10.74 -7.64 -2.06
CA LEU A 116 -10.70 -8.33 -3.36
C LEU A 116 -11.52 -7.56 -4.43
N ASP A 117 -11.91 -6.32 -4.13
CA ASP A 117 -12.68 -5.48 -5.04
C ASP A 117 -11.77 -4.90 -6.12
N ALA A 118 -12.36 -4.49 -7.24
CA ALA A 118 -11.60 -3.99 -8.39
C ALA A 118 -10.80 -2.70 -8.09
N ASN A 119 -11.21 -1.94 -7.06
CA ASN A 119 -10.57 -0.70 -6.64
C ASN A 119 -9.59 -0.89 -5.46
N ASP A 120 -9.39 -2.14 -5.01
CA ASP A 120 -8.45 -2.45 -3.94
C ASP A 120 -7.00 -2.48 -4.44
N LEU A 121 -6.07 -2.48 -3.50
CA LEU A 121 -4.64 -2.56 -3.82
C LEU A 121 -4.31 -3.92 -4.47
N PRO A 122 -3.58 -3.93 -5.60
CA PRO A 122 -3.23 -5.16 -6.31
C PRO A 122 -2.07 -5.89 -5.61
N LEU A 123 -2.34 -6.45 -4.43
CA LEU A 123 -1.33 -7.06 -3.56
C LEU A 123 -0.58 -8.23 -4.23
N GLU A 124 -1.27 -9.02 -5.06
CA GLU A 124 -0.65 -10.10 -5.83
C GLU A 124 0.38 -9.56 -6.84
N HIS A 125 0.05 -8.47 -7.52
CA HIS A 125 0.96 -7.82 -8.45
C HIS A 125 2.18 -7.25 -7.73
N PHE A 126 2.00 -6.55 -6.60
CA PHE A 126 3.12 -6.05 -5.80
C PHE A 126 4.05 -7.17 -5.32
N GLN A 127 3.49 -8.31 -4.93
CA GLN A 127 4.29 -9.48 -4.54
C GLN A 127 5.05 -10.08 -5.72
N GLN A 128 4.44 -10.14 -6.90
CA GLN A 128 5.09 -10.59 -8.14
C GLN A 128 6.25 -9.65 -8.51
N GLU A 129 6.03 -8.33 -8.54
CA GLU A 129 7.07 -7.35 -8.82
C GLU A 129 8.24 -7.45 -7.83
N MET A 130 7.96 -7.63 -6.54
CA MET A 130 9.00 -7.84 -5.53
C MET A 130 9.79 -9.12 -5.82
N ASN A 131 9.13 -10.23 -6.16
CA ASN A 131 9.80 -11.49 -6.51
C ASN A 131 10.68 -11.33 -7.74
N ASP A 132 10.20 -10.66 -8.78
CA ASP A 132 10.95 -10.41 -10.01
C ASP A 132 12.18 -9.55 -9.74
N CYS A 133 12.05 -8.52 -8.90
CA CYS A 133 13.19 -7.71 -8.46
C CYS A 133 14.22 -8.55 -7.69
N LEU A 134 13.78 -9.43 -6.79
CA LEU A 134 14.69 -10.31 -6.05
C LEU A 134 15.38 -11.33 -6.97
N LEU A 135 14.66 -11.90 -7.94
CA LEU A 135 15.24 -12.82 -8.93
C LEU A 135 16.24 -12.10 -9.83
N MET A 136 15.96 -10.87 -10.24
CA MET A 136 16.89 -10.03 -10.97
C MET A 136 18.20 -9.85 -10.18
N LEU A 137 18.12 -9.56 -8.88
CA LEU A 137 19.31 -9.41 -8.01
C LEU A 137 20.13 -10.69 -7.82
N LEU A 138 19.58 -11.87 -8.16
CA LEU A 138 20.31 -13.14 -8.16
C LEU A 138 20.97 -13.45 -9.50
N HIS A 139 20.73 -12.63 -10.54
CA HIS A 139 21.24 -12.89 -11.87
C HIS A 139 22.77 -12.69 -11.92
N PRO A 140 23.58 -13.59 -12.52
CA PRO A 140 25.05 -13.50 -12.48
C PRO A 140 25.65 -12.19 -12.99
N ASN A 141 24.93 -11.46 -13.84
CA ASN A 141 25.37 -10.19 -14.41
C ASN A 141 25.07 -8.97 -13.54
N THR A 142 24.45 -9.11 -12.36
CA THR A 142 24.14 -7.94 -11.50
C THR A 142 25.34 -7.39 -10.74
N ASP A 143 26.36 -8.20 -10.52
CA ASP A 143 27.57 -7.81 -9.78
C ASP A 143 28.67 -7.24 -10.70
N LEU A 144 28.34 -6.94 -11.96
CA LEU A 144 29.26 -6.32 -12.90
C LEU A 144 29.52 -4.87 -12.48
N VAL A 145 30.74 -4.60 -12.03
CA VAL A 145 31.23 -3.24 -11.80
C VAL A 145 31.71 -2.69 -13.14
N ALA A 146 31.30 -1.48 -13.48
CA ALA A 146 31.82 -0.80 -14.65
C ALA A 146 33.33 -0.58 -14.47
N GLU A 147 34.12 -1.24 -15.30
CA GLU A 147 35.56 -1.04 -15.35
C GLU A 147 35.88 0.03 -16.40
N MET A 148 36.93 0.80 -16.14
CA MET A 148 37.44 1.71 -17.14
C MET A 148 38.20 0.93 -18.18
N ASP A 149 37.98 1.27 -19.45
CA ASP A 149 38.75 0.66 -20.53
C ASP A 149 40.25 0.90 -20.29
N PRO A 150 41.11 -0.11 -20.45
CA PRO A 150 42.56 0.04 -20.23
C PRO A 150 43.22 1.09 -21.14
N SER A 151 42.58 1.48 -22.24
CA SER A 151 43.02 2.57 -23.13
C SER A 151 42.40 3.93 -22.80
N GLY A 152 41.55 3.97 -21.76
CA GLY A 152 40.92 5.17 -21.25
C GLY A 152 41.95 6.21 -20.84
N LYS A 153 41.93 7.37 -21.50
CA LYS A 153 42.84 8.46 -21.18
C LYS A 153 42.40 9.12 -19.87
N LEU A 154 43.29 9.09 -18.88
CA LEU A 154 43.07 9.67 -17.55
C LEU A 154 43.60 11.10 -17.41
N ASP A 155 44.42 11.55 -18.35
CA ASP A 155 45.05 12.87 -18.29
C ASP A 155 44.04 13.97 -18.62
N PHE A 156 43.78 14.84 -17.64
CA PHE A 156 42.87 15.98 -17.74
C PHE A 156 43.15 16.84 -18.97
N LYS A 157 44.43 17.03 -19.35
CA LYS A 157 44.79 17.86 -20.50
C LYS A 157 44.36 17.21 -21.82
N VAL A 158 44.41 15.89 -21.91
CA VAL A 158 44.03 15.14 -23.11
C VAL A 158 42.51 14.98 -23.24
N LEU A 159 41.76 15.27 -22.17
CA LEU A 159 40.30 15.25 -22.15
C LEU A 159 39.66 16.62 -22.41
N TYR A 160 40.44 17.70 -22.36
CA TYR A 160 39.95 19.08 -22.44
C TYR A 160 40.34 19.82 -23.74
N ASP A 161 41.23 19.25 -24.54
CA ASP A 161 41.57 19.68 -25.92
C ASP A 161 40.70 18.96 -26.96
#